data_AF-A0A3D1CMG3-F1
#
_entry.id   AF-A0A3D1CMG3-F1
#
_cell.length_a   1.000
_cell.length_b   1.000
_cell.length_c   1.000
_cell.angle_alpha   90.00
_cell.angle_beta   90.00
_cell.angle_gamma   90.00
#
_symmetry.space_group_name_H-M   'P 1'
#
loop_
_entity.id
_entity.type
_entity.pdbx_description
1 polymer ?
#
loop_
_entity_poly.entity_id
_entity_poly.type
_entity_poly.pdbx_seq_one_letter_code
_entity_poly.pdbx_strand_id
1 'polypeptide(L)'
;RFFETHQLYAADEAITQTKVWKGQTDQLNLGLGQPLSITVPRGRYKDLQASTNIQQPVVAPVAKGTELGEVEIRLGDEVVATRKLVAVEEVEKGSWWRRILDSLLMLIWG
;
A
#
# COMPACT_ATOMS: atom_id res chain seq x y z
N ARG A 1 10.43 26.66 -21.75
CA ARG A 1 10.75 25.54 -20.81
C ARG A 1 9.86 24.36 -21.20
N PHE A 2 10.43 23.20 -21.49
CA PHE A 2 9.73 22.06 -22.11
C PHE A 2 9.24 21.00 -21.11
N PHE A 3 9.70 21.07 -19.86
CA PHE A 3 9.37 20.12 -18.80
C PHE A 3 8.70 20.84 -17.63
N GLU A 4 7.81 20.12 -16.95
CA GLU A 4 7.19 20.54 -15.70
C GLU A 4 7.38 19.45 -14.65
N THR A 5 7.71 19.86 -13.43
CA THR A 5 7.82 18.96 -12.28
C THR A 5 6.55 19.09 -11.45
N HIS A 6 5.87 17.97 -11.24
CA HIS A 6 4.68 17.89 -10.40
C HIS A 6 4.93 16.91 -9.26
N GLN A 7 4.51 17.28 -8.05
CA GLN A 7 4.49 16.34 -6.94
C GLN A 7 3.27 15.44 -7.11
N LEU A 8 3.51 14.14 -7.29
CA LEU A 8 2.46 13.16 -7.53
C LEU A 8 1.90 12.61 -6.23
N TYR A 9 2.78 12.31 -5.26
CA TYR A 9 2.42 11.78 -3.94
C TYR A 9 3.28 12.41 -2.85
N ALA A 10 2.68 12.75 -1.71
CA ALA A 10 3.42 13.15 -0.52
C ALA A 10 3.97 11.93 0.25
N ALA A 11 4.93 12.19 1.16
CA ALA A 11 5.37 11.17 2.11
C ALA A 11 4.25 10.87 3.11
N ASP A 12 4.14 9.60 3.53
CA ASP A 12 3.13 9.11 4.47
C ASP A 12 1.67 9.36 4.01
N GLU A 13 1.44 9.70 2.74
CA GLU A 13 0.10 9.83 2.19
C GLU A 13 -0.44 8.45 1.79
N ALA A 14 -1.68 8.16 2.18
CA ALA A 14 -2.35 6.92 1.79
C ALA A 14 -2.68 6.95 0.29
N ILE A 15 -2.02 6.10 -0.49
CA ILE A 15 -2.23 5.97 -1.93
C ILE A 15 -3.27 4.90 -2.23
N THR A 16 -3.20 3.79 -1.50
CA THR A 16 -4.07 2.64 -1.71
C THR A 16 -4.33 1.93 -0.40
N GLN A 17 -5.41 1.16 -0.35
CA GLN A 17 -5.81 0.42 0.83
C GLN A 17 -5.81 -1.07 0.50
N THR A 18 -5.19 -1.87 1.37
CA THR A 18 -5.18 -3.33 1.23
C THR A 18 -5.89 -3.98 2.40
N LYS A 19 -6.44 -5.17 2.17
CA LYS A 19 -7.06 -5.97 3.22
C LYS A 19 -5.98 -6.65 4.05
N VAL A 20 -6.06 -6.52 5.38
CA VAL A 20 -5.21 -7.23 6.32
C VAL A 20 -5.98 -8.33 7.01
N TRP A 21 -5.41 -9.53 7.00
CA TRP A 21 -5.95 -10.68 7.70
C TRP A 21 -5.36 -10.78 9.10
N LYS A 22 -6.17 -11.25 10.05
CA LYS A 22 -5.77 -11.46 11.44
C LYS A 22 -5.33 -10.18 12.18
N GLY A 23 -5.58 -9.01 11.59
CA GLY A 23 -5.27 -7.71 12.16
C GLY A 23 -6.30 -7.25 13.17
N GLN A 24 -5.92 -6.25 13.97
CA GLN A 24 -6.86 -5.47 14.77
C GLN A 24 -7.81 -4.68 13.88
N THR A 25 -7.32 -4.24 12.71
CA THR A 25 -8.10 -3.68 11.62
C THR A 25 -8.09 -4.66 10.43
N ASP A 26 -9.17 -4.62 9.64
CA ASP A 26 -9.29 -5.42 8.42
C ASP A 26 -8.70 -4.72 7.19
N GLN A 27 -8.28 -3.46 7.35
CA GLN A 27 -7.74 -2.61 6.31
C GLN A 27 -6.44 -1.95 6.79
N LEU A 28 -5.51 -1.80 5.86
CA LEU A 28 -4.24 -1.12 6.06
C LEU A 28 -4.00 -0.15 4.91
N ASN A 29 -3.68 1.08 5.26
CA ASN A 29 -3.30 2.10 4.30
C ASN A 29 -1.84 1.93 3.89
N LEU A 30 -1.62 1.86 2.57
CA LEU A 30 -0.31 1.82 1.95
C LEU A 30 -0.03 3.16 1.28
N GLY A 31 1.21 3.61 1.42
CA GLY A 31 1.69 4.89 0.90
C GLY A 31 3.16 4.81 0.55
N LEU A 32 3.79 5.98 0.40
CA LEU A 32 5.23 6.07 0.18
C LEU A 32 5.92 6.56 1.45
N GLY A 33 7.08 5.99 1.77
CA GLY A 33 7.92 6.50 2.87
C GLY A 33 8.64 7.82 2.52
N GLN A 34 8.61 8.23 1.25
CA GLN A 34 9.25 9.43 0.73
C GLN A 34 8.36 10.09 -0.32
N PRO A 35 8.40 11.42 -0.48
CA PRO A 35 7.58 12.08 -1.48
C PRO A 35 8.04 11.69 -2.90
N LEU A 36 7.10 11.58 -3.83
CA LEU A 36 7.39 11.32 -5.23
C LEU A 36 7.00 12.51 -6.10
N SER A 37 8.02 13.14 -6.68
CA SER A 37 7.88 14.17 -7.70
C SER A 37 8.37 13.65 -9.04
N ILE A 38 7.60 13.88 -10.10
CA ILE A 38 7.91 13.41 -11.44
C ILE A 38 8.06 14.62 -12.36
N THR A 39 9.11 14.61 -13.17
CA THR A 39 9.36 15.62 -14.20
C THR A 39 8.95 15.04 -15.55
N VAL A 40 7.95 15.63 -16.18
CA VAL A 40 7.41 15.16 -17.46
C VAL A 40 7.36 16.28 -18.50
N PRO A 41 7.35 15.95 -19.80
CA PRO A 41 7.11 16.94 -20.84
C PRO A 41 5.78 17.68 -20.62
N ARG A 42 5.77 18.97 -20.91
CA ARG A 42 4.58 19.81 -20.72
C ARG A 42 3.37 19.23 -21.47
N GLY A 43 2.23 19.14 -20.79
CA GLY A 43 0.98 18.61 -21.36
C GLY A 43 0.81 17.09 -21.27
N ARG A 44 1.87 16.34 -20.92
CA ARG A 44 1.83 14.87 -20.77
C ARG A 44 1.45 14.38 -19.37
N TYR A 45 1.30 15.28 -18.41
CA TYR A 45 0.96 14.92 -17.03
C TYR A 45 -0.32 14.07 -16.92
N LYS A 46 -1.33 14.36 -17.76
CA LYS A 46 -2.60 13.62 -17.79
C LYS A 46 -2.49 12.21 -18.36
N ASP A 47 -1.39 11.91 -19.06
CA ASP A 47 -1.14 10.61 -19.67
C ASP A 47 -0.43 9.65 -18.68
N LEU A 48 -0.12 10.10 -17.45
CA LEU A 48 0.48 9.27 -16.42
C LEU A 48 -0.53 8.27 -15.87
N GLN A 49 -0.09 7.02 -15.75
CA GLN A 49 -0.87 5.93 -15.16
C GLN A 49 -0.10 5.35 -13.97
N ALA A 50 -0.77 5.23 -12.83
CA ALA A 50 -0.22 4.57 -11.66
C ALA A 50 -0.78 3.15 -11.58
N SER A 51 0.11 2.16 -11.57
CA SER A 51 -0.21 0.75 -11.35
C SER A 51 0.35 0.32 -10.01
N THR A 52 -0.49 -0.23 -9.14
CA THR A 52 -0.05 -0.76 -7.84
C THR A 52 0.04 -2.28 -7.90
N ASN A 53 1.16 -2.81 -7.39
CA ASN A 53 1.38 -4.24 -7.25
C ASN A 53 1.60 -4.55 -5.78
N ILE A 54 0.61 -5.20 -5.15
CA ILE A 54 0.58 -5.46 -3.70
C ILE A 54 0.73 -6.96 -3.49
N GLN A 55 1.63 -7.35 -2.59
CA GLN A 55 1.84 -8.74 -2.21
C GLN A 55 0.69 -9.21 -1.30
N GLN A 56 -0.20 -10.04 -1.84
CA GLN A 56 -1.33 -10.62 -1.11
C GLN A 56 -1.10 -12.11 -0.83
N PRO A 57 -1.61 -12.65 0.29
CA PRO A 57 -2.38 -11.97 1.34
C PRO A 57 -1.50 -11.23 2.35
N VAL A 58 -1.93 -10.05 2.81
CA VAL A 58 -1.27 -9.34 3.92
C VAL A 58 -1.82 -9.87 5.25
N VAL A 59 -0.94 -10.31 6.15
CA VAL A 59 -1.32 -10.90 7.44
C VAL A 59 -0.64 -10.13 8.57
N ALA A 60 -1.39 -9.78 9.61
CA ALA A 60 -0.87 -9.12 10.79
C ALA A 60 0.09 -10.02 11.60
N PRO A 61 1.09 -9.45 12.31
CA PRO A 61 1.29 -8.03 12.56
C PRO A 61 2.07 -7.35 11.43
N VAL A 62 1.69 -6.12 11.11
CA VAL A 62 2.40 -5.27 10.14
C VAL A 62 2.91 -4.03 10.87
N ALA A 63 4.21 -3.77 10.79
CA ALA A 63 4.79 -2.55 11.35
C ALA A 63 4.66 -1.38 10.36
N LYS A 64 4.57 -0.15 10.87
CA LYS A 64 4.70 1.04 10.01
C LYS A 64 6.02 1.00 9.24
N GLY A 65 5.99 1.34 7.96
CA GLY A 65 7.15 1.31 7.06
C GLY A 65 7.44 -0.06 6.44
N THR A 66 6.67 -1.10 6.77
CA THR A 66 6.82 -2.42 6.13
C THR A 66 6.49 -2.33 4.65
N GLU A 67 7.41 -2.78 3.82
CA GLU A 67 7.23 -2.87 2.37
C GLU A 67 6.27 -4.01 2.03
N LEU A 68 5.16 -3.68 1.38
CA LEU A 68 4.08 -4.62 1.04
C LEU A 68 3.79 -4.68 -0.46
N GLY A 69 4.60 -4.00 -1.26
CA GLY A 69 4.44 -3.94 -2.70
C GLY A 69 5.18 -2.74 -3.30
N GLU A 70 4.74 -2.37 -4.49
CA GLU A 70 5.29 -1.26 -5.24
C GLU A 70 4.22 -0.55 -6.05
N VAL A 71 4.45 0.72 -6.34
CA VAL A 71 3.70 1.51 -7.30
C VAL A 71 4.62 1.83 -8.45
N GLU A 72 4.14 1.51 -9.64
CA GLU A 72 4.80 1.79 -10.90
C GLU A 72 4.03 2.89 -11.63
N ILE A 73 4.73 3.97 -11.95
CA ILE A 73 4.18 5.09 -12.70
C ILE A 73 4.66 4.94 -14.14
N ARG A 74 3.71 4.87 -15.07
CA ARG A 74 3.94 4.76 -16.51
C ARG A 74 3.49 6.02 -17.24
N LEU A 75 4.20 6.36 -18.30
CA LEU A 75 3.80 7.37 -19.27
C LEU A 75 3.66 6.71 -20.65
N GLY A 76 2.44 6.35 -21.02
CA GLY A 76 2.22 5.43 -22.13
C GLY A 76 2.76 4.04 -21.78
N ASP A 77 3.68 3.52 -22.60
CA ASP A 77 4.28 2.18 -22.43
C ASP A 77 5.60 2.21 -21.62
N GLU A 78 6.09 3.39 -21.24
CA GLU A 78 7.37 3.54 -20.54
C GLU A 78 7.17 3.70 -19.03
N VAL A 79 7.93 2.95 -18.24
CA VAL A 79 7.99 3.11 -16.79
C VAL A 79 8.87 4.31 -16.44
N VAL A 80 8.26 5.38 -15.93
CA VAL A 80 8.97 6.62 -15.58
C VAL A 80 9.46 6.63 -14.14
N ALA A 81 8.79 5.91 -13.24
CA ALA A 81 9.22 5.77 -11.85
C ALA A 81 8.61 4.53 -11.19
N THR A 82 9.39 3.86 -10.35
CA THR A 82 8.92 2.80 -9.46
C THR A 82 9.24 3.17 -8.02
N ARG A 83 8.29 3.01 -7.11
CA ARG A 83 8.47 3.27 -5.68
C ARG A 83 7.85 2.17 -4.85
N LYS A 84 8.50 1.88 -3.72
CA LYS A 84 8.06 0.87 -2.76
C LYS A 84 6.82 1.39 -2.03
N LEU A 85 5.76 0.57 -2.00
CA LEU A 85 4.58 0.83 -1.18
C LEU A 85 4.83 0.28 0.21
N VAL A 86 4.73 1.17 1.19
CA VAL A 86 4.96 0.86 2.60
C VAL A 86 3.69 1.09 3.41
N ALA A 87 3.55 0.34 4.51
CA ALA A 87 2.50 0.57 5.49
C ALA A 87 2.64 1.97 6.12
N VAL A 88 1.61 2.81 6.01
CA VAL A 88 1.62 4.17 6.60
C VAL A 88 1.34 4.11 8.11
N GLU A 89 0.66 3.06 8.54
CA GLU A 89 0.27 2.78 9.92
C GLU A 89 0.69 1.37 10.33
N GLU A 90 0.74 1.11 11.63
CA GLU A 90 0.96 -0.22 12.17
C GLU A 90 -0.38 -0.94 12.41
N VAL A 91 -0.39 -2.25 12.17
CA VAL A 91 -1.56 -3.11 12.42
C VAL A 91 -1.12 -4.30 13.25
N GLU A 92 -1.51 -4.29 14.52
CA GLU A 92 -1.27 -5.40 15.42
C GLU A 92 -2.21 -6.59 15.16
N LYS A 93 -1.93 -7.72 15.81
CA LYS A 93 -2.82 -8.90 15.75
C LYS A 93 -4.14 -8.59 16.46
N GLY A 94 -5.25 -8.92 15.80
CA GLY A 94 -6.58 -8.72 16.37
C GLY A 94 -6.90 -9.75 17.47
N SER A 95 -7.37 -9.26 18.62
CA SER A 95 -7.81 -10.12 19.74
C SER A 95 -9.05 -10.96 19.39
N TRP A 96 -9.93 -10.43 18.52
CA TRP A 96 -11.16 -11.12 18.10
C TRP A 96 -10.90 -12.42 17.32
N TRP A 97 -9.83 -12.48 16.52
CA TRP A 97 -9.43 -13.69 15.78
C TRP A 97 -9.09 -14.86 16.71
N ARG A 98 -8.49 -14.60 17.87
CA ARG A 98 -8.24 -15.64 18.87
C ARG A 98 -9.55 -16.23 19.40
N ARG A 99 -10.52 -15.37 19.75
CA ARG A 99 -11.84 -15.81 20.26
C ARG A 99 -12.59 -16.71 19.29
N ILE A 100 -12.52 -16.41 17.98
CA ILE A 100 -13.14 -17.25 16.94
C ILE A 100 -12.46 -18.62 16.88
N LEU A 101 -11.12 -18.64 16.84
CA LEU A 101 -10.36 -19.89 16.82
C LEU A 101 -10.61 -20.73 18.08
N ASP A 102 -10.65 -20.10 19.25
CA ASP A 102 -10.93 -20.78 20.52
C ASP A 102 -12.33 -21.42 20.51
N SER A 103 -13.32 -20.73 19.93
CA SER A 103 -14.69 -21.24 19.82
C SER A 103 -14.78 -22.43 18.85
N LEU A 104 -14.05 -22.39 17.73
CA LEU A 104 -13.97 -23.52 16.78
C LEU A 104 -13.26 -24.72 17.40
N LEU A 105 -12.17 -24.49 18.16
CA LEU A 105 -11.48 -25.55 18.90
C LEU A 105 -12.41 -26.20 19.92
N MET A 106 -13.20 -25.42 20.66
CA MET A 106 -14.15 -25.95 21.64
C MET A 106 -15.19 -26.89 21.03
N LEU A 107 -15.66 -26.61 19.80
CA LEU A 107 -16.63 -27.46 19.10
C LEU A 107 -16.07 -28.81 18.63
N ILE A 108 -14.76 -28.92 18.44
CA ILE A 108 -14.11 -30.17 17.97
C ILE A 108 -13.78 -31.08 19.16
N TRP A 109 -13.58 -30.51 20.34
CA TRP A 109 -13.23 -31.23 21.57
C TRP A 109 -14.44 -31.51 22.48
N GLY A 110 -15.62 -30.98 22.12
CA GLY A 110 -16.89 -31.20 22.82
C GLY A 110 -17.78 -32.25 22.18
#